data_AF-A0A699T6B7-F1
#
_entry.id   AF-A0A699T6B7-F1
#
_cell.length_a   1.000
_cell.length_b   1.000
_cell.length_c   1.000
_cell.angle_alpha   90.00
_cell.angle_beta   90.00
_cell.angle_gamma   90.00
#
_symmetry.space_group_name_H-M   'P 1'
#
loop_
_entity.id
_entity.type
_entity.pdbx_description
1 polymer ?
#
loop_
_entity_poly.entity_id
_entity_poly.type
_entity_poly.pdbx_seq_one_letter_code
_entity_poly.pdbx_strand_id
1 'polypeptide(L)'
;RTFCFLHELEYLYKSNLIKGGDLSNAIVVVDRVVSEDELDELAAMLGKPKVSVKKEGILNNVDLRHKNEPARHKLLDLVGDLALVGRPLKGQILAARPGHAANVAFAKRIKKKMLEDRTSAVPVYDPAREPVMDINRIMQVLPHRYPFLLLDKVIHLDSQMVTAVKNITMNEPFFQGHFPGNPVMPGVLQIEAMAQTGGILVMNTVPDPENYWQYFLGIENARFR
;
A
#
# COMPACT_ATOMS: atom_id res chain seq x y z
N ARG A 1 13.44 8.51 -21.92
CA ARG A 1 14.11 7.25 -22.32
C ARG A 1 15.25 7.01 -21.35
N THR A 2 15.79 5.79 -21.33
CA THR A 2 17.03 5.53 -20.60
C THR A 2 18.21 6.27 -21.23
N PHE A 3 19.27 6.47 -20.46
CA PHE A 3 20.47 7.17 -20.89
C PHE A 3 21.70 6.50 -20.31
N CYS A 4 22.83 6.65 -21.00
CA CYS A 4 24.14 6.16 -20.58
C CYS A 4 25.22 7.20 -20.91
N PHE A 5 26.33 7.16 -20.19
CA PHE A 5 27.51 7.94 -20.53
C PHE A 5 28.41 7.19 -21.50
N LEU A 6 29.12 7.94 -22.34
CA LEU A 6 29.96 7.36 -23.37
C LEU A 6 31.08 6.48 -22.79
N HIS A 7 31.73 6.92 -21.71
CA HIS A 7 32.78 6.12 -21.05
C HIS A 7 32.26 4.80 -20.46
N GLU A 8 30.99 4.74 -20.06
CA GLU A 8 30.36 3.51 -19.54
C GLU A 8 29.96 2.56 -20.66
N LEU A 9 29.66 3.09 -21.84
CA LEU A 9 29.14 2.34 -22.99
C LEU A 9 30.08 1.21 -23.41
N GLU A 10 31.38 1.50 -23.56
CA GLU A 10 32.40 0.51 -23.92
C GLU A 10 32.49 -0.60 -22.86
N TYR A 11 32.50 -0.22 -21.58
CA TYR A 11 32.59 -1.18 -20.48
C TYR A 11 31.36 -2.09 -20.43
N LEU A 12 30.16 -1.52 -20.58
CA LEU A 12 28.89 -2.24 -20.59
C LEU A 12 28.79 -3.18 -21.79
N TYR A 13 29.29 -2.75 -22.96
CA TYR A 13 29.36 -3.56 -24.17
C TYR A 13 30.32 -4.75 -23.96
N LYS A 14 31.56 -4.50 -23.53
CA LYS A 14 32.57 -5.53 -23.24
C LYS A 14 32.11 -6.50 -22.14
N SER A 15 31.34 -6.03 -21.17
CA SER A 15 30.76 -6.83 -20.08
C SER A 15 29.48 -7.56 -20.48
N ASN A 16 29.05 -7.46 -21.74
CA ASN A 16 27.89 -8.18 -22.26
C ASN A 16 26.54 -7.80 -21.60
N LEU A 17 26.44 -6.57 -21.05
CA LEU A 17 25.29 -6.09 -20.26
C LEU A 17 24.22 -5.37 -21.09
N ILE A 18 24.53 -4.98 -22.34
CA ILE A 18 23.64 -4.18 -23.21
C ILE A 18 23.21 -4.93 -24.48
N LYS A 19 23.16 -6.27 -24.44
CA LYS A 19 22.83 -7.14 -25.59
C LYS A 19 21.46 -6.88 -26.24
N GLY A 20 20.49 -6.38 -25.48
CA GLY A 20 19.13 -6.13 -25.94
C GLY A 20 18.81 -4.66 -26.15
N GLY A 21 19.77 -3.77 -25.91
CA GLY A 21 19.62 -2.34 -26.15
C GLY A 21 19.84 -2.05 -27.62
N ASP A 22 18.76 -1.87 -28.38
CA ASP A 22 18.87 -1.14 -29.63
C ASP A 22 19.28 0.29 -29.27
N LEU A 23 20.52 0.65 -29.57
CA LEU A 23 21.11 1.94 -29.24
C LEU A 23 20.43 3.10 -30.00
N SER A 24 19.45 2.80 -30.85
CA SER A 24 18.46 3.74 -31.37
C SER A 24 17.48 4.27 -30.30
N ASN A 25 17.36 3.61 -29.15
CA ASN A 25 16.32 3.91 -28.14
C ASN A 25 16.86 4.54 -26.84
N ALA A 26 18.18 4.62 -26.67
CA ALA A 26 18.84 5.19 -25.50
C ALA A 26 19.58 6.49 -25.85
N ILE A 27 19.58 7.44 -24.91
CA ILE A 27 20.34 8.69 -25.05
C ILE A 27 21.79 8.44 -24.62
N VAL A 28 22.75 8.76 -25.48
CA VAL A 28 24.19 8.64 -25.14
C VAL A 28 24.76 10.02 -24.87
N VAL A 29 25.20 10.25 -23.64
CA VAL A 29 25.80 11.51 -23.19
C VAL A 29 27.32 11.42 -23.34
N VAL A 30 27.89 12.40 -24.05
CA VAL A 30 29.32 12.52 -24.32
C VAL A 30 29.95 13.38 -23.24
N ASP A 31 30.79 12.78 -22.42
CA ASP A 31 31.43 13.39 -21.25
C ASP A 31 32.96 13.53 -21.38
N ARG A 32 33.53 13.10 -22.51
CA ARG A 32 34.93 13.29 -22.89
C ARG A 32 35.03 13.83 -24.32
N VAL A 33 36.19 14.38 -24.68
CA VAL A 33 36.50 14.71 -26.08
C VAL A 33 36.71 13.40 -26.84
N VAL A 34 36.07 13.28 -28.01
CA VAL A 34 36.04 12.06 -28.84
C VAL A 34 36.72 12.39 -30.16
N SER A 35 37.62 11.52 -30.63
CA SER A 35 38.24 11.63 -31.96
C SER A 35 37.28 11.19 -33.08
N GLU A 36 37.59 11.53 -34.34
CA GLU A 36 36.79 11.06 -35.48
C GLU A 36 36.83 9.52 -35.61
N ASP A 37 37.99 8.90 -35.34
CA ASP A 37 38.13 7.43 -35.35
C ASP A 37 37.22 6.76 -34.31
N GLU A 38 37.14 7.30 -33.08
CA GLU A 38 36.24 6.78 -32.04
C GLU A 38 34.76 6.95 -32.42
N LEU A 39 34.39 8.03 -33.11
CA LEU A 39 33.02 8.22 -33.60
C LEU A 39 32.64 7.20 -34.67
N ASP A 40 33.58 6.80 -35.53
CA ASP A 40 33.36 5.78 -36.55
C ASP A 40 33.22 4.38 -35.94
N GLU A 41 34.02 4.05 -34.92
CA GLU A 41 33.85 2.81 -34.14
C GLU A 41 32.50 2.77 -33.43
N LEU A 42 32.09 3.88 -32.82
CA LEU A 42 30.77 4.02 -32.22
C LEU A 42 29.66 3.88 -33.26
N ALA A 43 29.81 4.44 -34.45
CA ALA A 43 28.84 4.32 -35.54
C ALA A 43 28.61 2.84 -35.92
N ALA A 44 29.70 2.08 -36.05
CA ALA A 44 29.66 0.65 -36.31
C ALA A 44 28.99 -0.11 -35.15
N MET A 45 29.34 0.21 -33.89
CA MET A 45 28.76 -0.42 -32.70
C MET A 45 27.26 -0.12 -32.53
N LEU A 46 26.83 1.09 -32.91
CA LEU A 46 25.44 1.56 -32.85
C LEU A 46 24.62 1.14 -34.09
N GLY A 47 25.23 0.52 -35.10
CA GLY A 47 24.58 0.14 -36.35
C GLY A 47 24.08 1.33 -37.18
N LYS A 48 24.73 2.50 -37.07
CA LYS A 48 24.36 3.72 -37.81
C LYS A 48 25.43 4.13 -38.82
N PRO A 49 25.05 4.75 -39.95
CA PRO A 49 26.01 5.15 -40.98
C PRO A 49 26.94 6.29 -40.54
N LYS A 50 26.52 7.14 -39.59
CA LYS A 50 27.35 8.20 -38.99
C LYS A 50 26.75 8.67 -37.66
N VAL A 51 27.61 8.98 -36.70
CA VAL A 51 27.24 9.64 -35.43
C VAL A 51 28.03 10.94 -35.29
N SER A 52 27.40 11.95 -34.67
CA SER A 52 28.06 13.21 -34.33
C SER A 52 27.60 13.72 -32.98
N VAL A 53 28.46 14.49 -32.32
CA VAL A 53 28.16 15.09 -31.03
C VAL A 53 27.40 16.40 -31.26
N LYS A 54 26.19 16.52 -30.72
CA LYS A 54 25.43 17.78 -30.71
C LYS A 54 26.06 18.78 -29.74
N LYS A 55 25.78 20.08 -29.92
CA LYS A 55 26.27 21.16 -29.04
C LYS A 55 25.96 20.94 -27.56
N GLU A 56 24.93 20.15 -27.23
CA GLU A 56 24.58 19.81 -25.85
C GLU A 56 25.38 18.63 -25.26
N GLY A 57 26.40 18.11 -25.96
CA GLY A 57 27.20 16.98 -25.49
C GLY A 57 26.45 15.64 -25.53
N ILE A 58 25.53 15.48 -26.48
CA ILE A 58 24.72 14.26 -26.66
C ILE A 58 24.94 13.78 -28.09
N LEU A 59 25.07 12.46 -28.29
CA LEU A 59 25.13 11.90 -29.63
C LEU A 59 23.82 12.20 -30.40
N ASN A 60 23.94 12.47 -31.69
CA ASN A 60 22.80 12.69 -32.59
C ASN A 60 22.01 11.40 -32.89
N ASN A 61 22.18 10.33 -32.10
CA ASN A 61 21.50 9.06 -32.30
C ASN A 61 19.99 9.18 -32.02
N VAL A 62 19.56 10.13 -31.17
CA VAL A 62 18.16 10.44 -30.84
C VAL A 62 17.94 11.92 -30.52
N ASP A 63 16.76 12.44 -30.85
CA ASP A 63 16.31 13.77 -30.38
C ASP A 63 15.68 13.66 -29.00
N LEU A 64 16.05 14.56 -28.08
CA LEU A 64 15.45 14.66 -26.75
C LEU A 64 13.97 15.06 -26.85
N ARG A 65 13.10 14.38 -26.10
CA ARG A 65 11.69 14.77 -25.94
C ARG A 65 11.53 15.95 -25.00
N HIS A 66 12.45 16.08 -24.04
CA HIS A 66 12.49 17.18 -23.06
C HIS A 66 13.94 17.58 -22.78
N LYS A 67 14.17 18.87 -22.51
CA LYS A 67 15.50 19.39 -22.14
C LYS A 67 16.11 18.68 -20.93
N ASN A 68 15.28 18.23 -19.98
CA ASN A 68 15.68 17.52 -18.77
C ASN A 68 15.29 16.03 -18.77
N GLU A 69 15.23 15.38 -19.94
CA GLU A 69 14.82 13.99 -20.08
C GLU A 69 15.60 13.00 -19.18
N PRO A 70 16.94 13.11 -18.98
CA PRO A 70 17.66 12.24 -18.06
C PRO A 70 17.17 12.33 -16.60
N ALA A 71 16.92 13.55 -16.11
CA ALA A 71 16.40 13.77 -14.76
C ALA A 71 14.97 13.23 -14.61
N ARG A 72 14.13 13.39 -15.64
CA ARG A 72 12.78 12.82 -15.67
C ARG A 72 12.80 11.29 -15.68
N HIS A 73 13.76 10.67 -16.36
CA HIS A 73 13.91 9.22 -16.35
C HIS A 73 14.31 8.72 -14.96
N LYS A 74 15.23 9.41 -14.27
CA LYS A 74 15.56 9.08 -12.87
C LYS A 74 14.38 9.23 -11.91
N LEU A 75 13.48 10.19 -12.17
CA LEU A 75 12.22 10.28 -11.44
C LEU A 75 11.32 9.08 -11.72
N LEU A 76 11.23 8.63 -12.98
CA LEU A 76 10.44 7.45 -13.35
C LEU A 76 11.00 6.17 -12.70
N ASP A 77 12.33 6.00 -12.69
CA ASP A 77 13.00 4.89 -12.00
C ASP A 77 12.68 4.89 -10.51
N LEU A 78 12.75 6.07 -9.86
CA LEU A 78 12.40 6.23 -8.45
C LEU A 78 10.94 5.84 -8.17
N VAL A 79 10.00 6.25 -9.03
CA VAL A 79 8.58 5.87 -8.90
C VAL A 79 8.41 4.35 -9.03
N GLY A 80 9.10 3.72 -10.00
CA GLY A 80 9.07 2.27 -10.20
C GLY A 80 9.65 1.51 -9.01
N ASP A 81 10.84 1.90 -8.52
CA ASP A 81 11.49 1.28 -7.38
C ASP A 81 10.66 1.40 -6.09
N LEU A 82 10.01 2.55 -5.88
CA LEU A 82 9.13 2.78 -4.73
C LEU A 82 7.81 2.01 -4.80
N ALA A 83 7.37 1.59 -5.99
CA ALA A 83 6.21 0.72 -6.11
C ALA A 83 6.42 -0.63 -5.41
N LEU A 84 7.68 -1.06 -5.22
CA LEU A 84 8.06 -2.26 -4.46
C LEU A 84 7.66 -2.22 -2.97
N VAL A 85 7.34 -1.03 -2.44
CA VAL A 85 6.75 -0.89 -1.10
C VAL A 85 5.40 -1.63 -1.00
N GLY A 86 4.68 -1.79 -2.13
CA GLY A 86 3.44 -2.56 -2.21
C GLY A 86 2.18 -1.77 -1.86
N ARG A 87 2.28 -0.45 -1.69
CA ARG A 87 1.13 0.47 -1.56
C ARG A 87 1.45 1.82 -2.19
N PRO A 88 0.44 2.53 -2.75
CA PRO A 88 0.62 3.92 -3.18
C PRO A 88 1.05 4.81 -2.02
N LEU A 89 2.09 5.61 -2.23
CA LEU A 89 2.60 6.55 -1.22
C LEU A 89 1.92 7.91 -1.38
N LYS A 90 1.40 8.45 -0.27
CA LYS A 90 0.89 9.81 -0.20
C LYS A 90 1.87 10.66 0.60
N GLY A 91 2.79 11.33 -0.10
CA GLY A 91 3.80 12.17 0.54
C GLY A 91 4.75 12.82 -0.48
N GLN A 92 5.56 13.75 0.00
CA GLN A 92 6.62 14.38 -0.79
C GLN A 92 7.91 13.57 -0.64
N ILE A 93 8.58 13.28 -1.76
CA ILE A 93 9.85 12.55 -1.79
C ILE A 93 10.89 13.46 -2.43
N LEU A 94 11.98 13.70 -1.70
CA LEU A 94 13.13 14.45 -2.17
C LEU A 94 14.28 13.49 -2.41
N ALA A 95 14.85 13.54 -3.61
CA ALA A 95 15.95 12.68 -4.02
C ALA A 95 17.05 13.50 -4.68
N ALA A 96 18.28 13.36 -4.20
CA ALA A 96 19.48 13.96 -4.80
C ALA A 96 20.37 12.85 -5.33
N ARG A 97 20.61 12.83 -6.66
CA ARG A 97 21.36 11.78 -7.36
C ARG A 97 20.84 10.36 -7.06
N PRO A 98 19.55 10.06 -7.32
CA PRO A 98 18.97 8.75 -7.02
C PRO A 98 19.52 7.65 -7.95
N GLY A 99 19.54 6.42 -7.42
CA GLY A 99 19.87 5.20 -8.15
C GLY A 99 19.20 4.00 -7.49
N HIS A 100 19.07 2.89 -8.22
CA HIS A 100 18.27 1.74 -7.78
C HIS A 100 18.65 1.22 -6.40
N ALA A 101 19.94 1.12 -6.08
CA ALA A 101 20.39 0.66 -4.76
C ALA A 101 19.87 1.56 -3.62
N ALA A 102 19.95 2.88 -3.78
CA ALA A 102 19.48 3.85 -2.78
C ALA A 102 17.95 3.85 -2.70
N ASN A 103 17.26 3.80 -3.85
CA ASN A 103 15.80 3.78 -3.93
C ASN A 103 15.24 2.53 -3.25
N VAL A 104 15.79 1.36 -3.54
CA VAL A 104 15.40 0.07 -2.94
C VAL A 104 15.69 0.06 -1.44
N ALA A 105 16.83 0.58 -1.01
CA ALA A 105 17.14 0.70 0.41
C ALA A 105 16.12 1.60 1.14
N PHE A 106 15.70 2.71 0.52
CA PHE A 106 14.67 3.58 1.06
C PHE A 106 13.29 2.90 1.06
N ALA A 107 12.91 2.22 -0.02
CA ALA A 107 11.67 1.43 -0.10
C ALA A 107 11.60 0.35 1.00
N LYS A 108 12.71 -0.35 1.27
CA LYS A 108 12.80 -1.32 2.38
C LYS A 108 12.56 -0.67 3.74
N ARG A 109 13.11 0.52 3.98
CA ARG A 109 12.87 1.27 5.23
C ARG A 109 11.41 1.68 5.37
N ILE A 110 10.78 2.18 4.30
CA ILE A 110 9.34 2.49 4.29
C ILE A 110 8.54 1.24 4.62
N LYS A 111 8.79 0.11 3.93
CA LYS A 111 8.08 -1.15 4.17
C LYS A 111 8.27 -1.66 5.59
N LYS A 112 9.49 -1.57 6.14
CA LYS A 112 9.75 -1.93 7.55
C LYS A 112 8.92 -1.07 8.49
N LYS A 113 8.93 0.26 8.30
CA LYS A 113 8.14 1.18 9.12
C LYS A 113 6.64 0.90 9.00
N MET A 114 6.14 0.58 7.81
CA MET A 114 4.74 0.15 7.60
C MET A 114 4.40 -1.17 8.31
N LEU A 115 5.36 -2.06 8.49
CA LEU A 115 5.17 -3.32 9.24
C LEU A 115 5.26 -3.09 10.76
N GLU A 116 6.10 -2.17 11.21
CA GLU A 116 6.19 -1.74 12.62
C GLU A 116 4.95 -0.94 13.04
N ASP A 117 4.50 -0.01 12.19
CA ASP A 117 3.28 0.79 12.37
C ASP A 117 2.02 -0.01 12.03
N ARG A 118 2.17 -1.21 11.44
CA ARG A 118 1.15 -2.27 11.51
C ARG A 118 1.14 -2.81 12.95
N THR A 119 0.73 -1.96 13.89
CA THR A 119 -0.17 -2.42 14.94
C THR A 119 -1.37 -3.02 14.22
N SER A 120 -1.30 -4.32 13.93
CA SER A 120 -2.45 -5.08 13.48
C SER A 120 -3.39 -5.17 14.67
N ALA A 121 -4.13 -4.10 14.93
CA ALA A 121 -5.21 -4.06 15.91
C ALA A 121 -6.38 -4.97 15.51
N VAL A 122 -6.28 -5.65 14.36
CA VAL A 122 -7.19 -6.71 13.95
C VAL A 122 -6.88 -7.94 14.81
N PRO A 123 -7.80 -8.35 15.70
CA PRO A 123 -7.60 -9.51 16.56
C PRO A 123 -7.49 -10.78 15.73
N VAL A 124 -6.62 -11.70 16.15
CA VAL A 124 -6.55 -13.04 15.54
C VAL A 124 -7.79 -13.82 15.98
N TYR A 125 -8.60 -14.25 15.02
CA TYR A 125 -9.80 -15.05 15.28
C TYR A 125 -9.58 -16.50 14.85
N ASP A 126 -9.68 -17.41 15.83
CA ASP A 126 -9.76 -18.85 15.60
C ASP A 126 -11.19 -19.33 15.89
N PRO A 127 -11.93 -19.82 14.88
CA PRO A 127 -13.31 -20.28 15.08
C PRO A 127 -13.43 -21.54 15.93
N ALA A 128 -12.37 -22.35 16.05
CA ALA A 128 -12.36 -23.60 16.82
C ALA A 128 -12.10 -23.38 18.32
N ARG A 129 -11.61 -22.19 18.70
CA ARG A 129 -11.36 -21.84 20.09
C ARG A 129 -12.69 -21.59 20.83
N GLU A 130 -12.78 -22.10 22.06
CA GLU A 130 -13.90 -21.77 22.94
C GLU A 130 -13.99 -20.27 23.22
N PRO A 131 -15.20 -19.68 23.18
CA PRO A 131 -15.39 -18.26 23.49
C PRO A 131 -15.25 -17.99 24.98
N VAL A 132 -14.82 -16.77 25.31
CA VAL A 132 -14.86 -16.24 26.69
C VAL A 132 -16.30 -16.04 27.15
N MET A 133 -17.19 -15.61 26.25
CA MET A 133 -18.63 -15.58 26.48
C MET A 133 -19.36 -16.09 25.25
N ASP A 134 -20.22 -17.07 25.43
CA ASP A 134 -21.17 -17.51 24.42
C ASP A 134 -22.42 -16.60 24.39
N ILE A 135 -23.35 -16.89 23.49
CA ILE A 135 -24.58 -16.11 23.34
C ILE A 135 -25.43 -16.10 24.62
N ASN A 136 -25.47 -17.22 25.36
CA ASN A 136 -26.27 -17.31 26.58
C ASN A 136 -25.71 -16.40 27.66
N ARG A 137 -24.38 -16.36 27.81
CA ARG A 137 -23.73 -15.45 28.75
C ARG A 137 -23.89 -13.99 28.32
N ILE A 138 -23.78 -13.68 27.04
CA ILE A 138 -24.03 -12.34 26.51
C ILE A 138 -25.47 -11.89 26.83
N MET A 139 -26.47 -12.75 26.68
CA MET A 139 -27.87 -12.43 26.98
C MET A 139 -28.14 -12.15 28.47
N GLN A 140 -27.30 -12.64 29.37
CA GLN A 140 -27.37 -12.32 30.80
C GLN A 140 -26.76 -10.94 31.11
N VAL A 141 -25.75 -10.53 30.34
CA VAL A 141 -25.03 -9.26 30.55
C VAL A 141 -25.71 -8.10 29.83
N LEU A 142 -26.20 -8.32 28.61
CA LEU A 142 -26.87 -7.29 27.81
C LEU A 142 -28.39 -7.50 27.81
N PRO A 143 -29.17 -6.42 27.95
CA PRO A 143 -30.64 -6.50 27.89
C PRO A 143 -31.17 -6.72 26.46
N HIS A 144 -30.34 -6.50 25.43
CA HIS A 144 -30.72 -6.64 24.01
C HIS A 144 -31.21 -8.07 23.68
N ARG A 145 -32.20 -8.18 22.79
CA ARG A 145 -32.73 -9.46 22.29
C ARG A 145 -32.92 -9.39 20.78
N TYR A 146 -33.07 -10.55 20.13
CA TYR A 146 -33.38 -10.60 18.70
C TYR A 146 -34.58 -9.68 18.37
N PRO A 147 -34.51 -8.89 17.27
CA PRO A 147 -33.46 -8.86 16.25
C PRO A 147 -32.29 -7.89 16.54
N PHE A 148 -32.21 -7.31 17.73
CA PHE A 148 -31.26 -6.25 18.07
C PHE A 148 -30.07 -6.68 18.93
N LEU A 149 -30.05 -7.89 19.48
CA LEU A 149 -28.82 -8.47 20.01
C LEU A 149 -27.97 -8.94 18.83
N LEU A 150 -26.89 -8.22 18.55
CA LEU A 150 -26.10 -8.46 17.34
C LEU A 150 -24.96 -9.43 17.60
N LEU A 151 -24.31 -9.38 18.76
CA LEU A 151 -23.12 -10.20 19.06
C LEU A 151 -23.45 -11.69 19.18
N ASP A 152 -22.60 -12.54 18.60
CA ASP A 152 -22.71 -13.99 18.69
C ASP A 152 -21.87 -14.57 19.84
N LYS A 153 -20.65 -14.04 20.02
CA LYS A 153 -19.71 -14.48 21.06
C LYS A 153 -18.62 -13.44 21.35
N VAL A 154 -18.02 -13.52 22.52
CA VAL A 154 -16.83 -12.77 22.93
C VAL A 154 -15.63 -13.71 22.92
N ILE A 155 -14.55 -13.32 22.24
CA ILE A 155 -13.32 -14.14 22.09
C ILE A 155 -12.14 -13.59 22.92
N HIS A 156 -12.24 -12.36 23.39
CA HIS A 156 -11.28 -11.74 24.30
C HIS A 156 -12.00 -10.74 25.20
N LEU A 157 -11.68 -10.74 26.49
CA LEU A 157 -12.18 -9.77 27.45
C LEU A 157 -11.17 -9.63 28.60
N ASP A 158 -10.72 -8.41 28.83
CA ASP A 158 -9.96 -8.00 30.00
C ASP A 158 -10.48 -6.65 30.52
N SER A 159 -9.75 -5.99 31.43
CA SER A 159 -10.16 -4.71 32.03
C SER A 159 -10.14 -3.50 31.07
N GLN A 160 -9.49 -3.62 29.91
CA GLN A 160 -9.25 -2.52 28.97
C GLN A 160 -9.69 -2.84 27.54
N MET A 161 -9.78 -4.12 27.17
CA MET A 161 -10.03 -4.57 25.82
C MET A 161 -11.09 -5.66 25.80
N VAL A 162 -11.94 -5.59 24.78
CA VAL A 162 -12.92 -6.61 24.44
C VAL A 162 -12.84 -6.88 22.94
N THR A 163 -13.02 -8.14 22.54
CA THR A 163 -13.20 -8.52 21.15
C THR A 163 -14.40 -9.46 21.05
N ALA A 164 -15.39 -9.06 20.26
CA ALA A 164 -16.58 -9.85 19.98
C ALA A 164 -16.67 -10.20 18.50
N VAL A 165 -17.50 -11.20 18.21
CA VAL A 165 -17.77 -11.70 16.86
C VAL A 165 -19.24 -11.46 16.55
N LYS A 166 -19.47 -10.84 15.37
CA LYS A 166 -20.77 -10.81 14.68
C LYS A 166 -20.64 -11.64 13.41
N ASN A 167 -21.39 -12.73 13.30
CA ASN A 167 -21.54 -13.47 12.07
C ASN A 167 -22.52 -12.73 11.16
N ILE A 168 -22.14 -12.52 9.90
CA ILE A 168 -22.98 -11.86 8.90
C ILE A 168 -23.35 -12.90 7.86
N THR A 169 -24.63 -13.25 7.78
CA THR A 169 -25.15 -14.25 6.83
C THR A 169 -26.39 -13.72 6.13
N MET A 170 -26.74 -14.29 4.96
CA MET A 170 -27.92 -13.86 4.20
C MET A 170 -29.25 -14.03 4.97
N ASN A 171 -29.26 -14.81 6.06
CA ASN A 171 -30.44 -15.01 6.91
C ASN A 171 -30.74 -13.83 7.84
N GLU A 172 -29.88 -12.81 7.90
CA GLU A 172 -30.12 -11.62 8.71
C GLU A 172 -31.33 -10.80 8.21
N PRO A 173 -32.23 -10.34 9.10
CA PRO A 173 -33.50 -9.71 8.70
C PRO A 173 -33.30 -8.43 7.87
N PHE A 174 -32.21 -7.69 8.10
CA PHE A 174 -31.94 -6.46 7.38
C PHE A 174 -31.58 -6.68 5.90
N PHE A 175 -31.10 -7.86 5.49
CA PHE A 175 -30.79 -8.12 4.08
C PHE A 175 -32.04 -8.28 3.21
N GLN A 176 -33.21 -8.56 3.81
CA GLN A 176 -34.47 -8.66 3.07
C GLN A 176 -34.98 -7.29 2.60
N GLY A 177 -34.70 -6.22 3.36
CA GLY A 177 -35.31 -4.90 3.16
C GLY A 177 -34.36 -3.72 3.00
N HIS A 178 -33.08 -3.83 3.38
CA HIS A 178 -32.13 -2.71 3.28
C HIS A 178 -31.83 -2.36 1.83
N PHE A 179 -31.43 -3.37 1.02
CA PHE A 179 -31.30 -3.26 -0.43
C PHE A 179 -31.56 -4.62 -1.11
N PRO A 180 -32.77 -4.85 -1.64
CA PRO A 180 -33.09 -6.09 -2.34
C PRO A 180 -32.11 -6.40 -3.49
N GLY A 181 -31.54 -7.60 -3.50
CA GLY A 181 -30.55 -8.03 -4.52
C GLY A 181 -29.12 -7.49 -4.31
N ASN A 182 -28.89 -6.67 -3.27
CA ASN A 182 -27.57 -6.14 -2.92
C ASN A 182 -27.35 -6.21 -1.39
N PRO A 183 -26.88 -7.35 -0.85
CA PRO A 183 -26.81 -7.57 0.59
C PRO A 183 -25.72 -6.71 1.25
N VAL A 184 -26.10 -5.51 1.67
CA VAL A 184 -25.25 -4.57 2.41
C VAL A 184 -25.75 -4.48 3.85
N MET A 185 -24.88 -4.67 4.85
CA MET A 185 -25.26 -4.50 6.25
C MET A 185 -25.36 -2.99 6.55
N PRO A 186 -26.48 -2.49 7.11
CA PRO A 186 -26.63 -1.09 7.47
C PRO A 186 -25.48 -0.59 8.35
N GLY A 187 -24.88 0.55 8.01
CA GLY A 187 -23.78 1.14 8.78
C GLY A 187 -24.16 1.41 10.24
N VAL A 188 -25.41 1.80 10.49
CA VAL A 188 -25.94 2.00 11.85
C VAL A 188 -25.91 0.71 12.69
N LEU A 189 -26.16 -0.45 12.09
CA LEU A 189 -26.09 -1.74 12.79
C LEU A 189 -24.65 -2.19 13.02
N GLN A 190 -23.71 -1.80 12.14
CA GLN A 190 -22.29 -2.06 12.37
C GLN A 190 -21.81 -1.27 13.60
N ILE A 191 -22.20 0.00 13.72
CA ILE A 191 -21.88 0.81 14.90
C ILE A 191 -22.59 0.28 16.14
N GLU A 192 -23.86 -0.13 16.04
CA GLU A 192 -24.58 -0.74 17.15
C GLU A 192 -23.88 -2.01 17.67
N ALA A 193 -23.38 -2.88 16.79
CA ALA A 193 -22.60 -4.05 17.20
C ALA A 193 -21.29 -3.65 17.92
N MET A 194 -20.63 -2.57 17.48
CA MET A 194 -19.47 -2.02 18.18
C MET A 194 -19.86 -1.45 19.56
N ALA A 195 -21.00 -0.76 19.66
CA ALA A 195 -21.51 -0.21 20.91
C ALA A 195 -21.84 -1.33 21.91
N GLN A 196 -22.52 -2.40 21.48
CA GLN A 196 -22.78 -3.59 22.32
C GLN A 196 -21.49 -4.26 22.78
N THR A 197 -20.47 -4.32 21.91
CA THR A 197 -19.16 -4.86 22.27
C THR A 197 -18.53 -4.03 23.38
N GLY A 198 -18.50 -2.70 23.24
CA GLY A 198 -18.04 -1.81 24.32
C GLY A 198 -18.92 -1.90 25.57
N GLY A 199 -20.21 -2.14 25.40
CA GLY A 199 -21.15 -2.42 26.48
C GLY A 199 -20.70 -3.59 27.35
N ILE A 200 -20.32 -4.73 26.75
CA ILE A 200 -19.77 -5.88 27.48
C ILE A 200 -18.56 -5.47 28.34
N LEU A 201 -17.63 -4.67 27.80
CA LEU A 201 -16.45 -4.23 28.54
C LEU A 201 -16.84 -3.41 29.77
N VAL A 202 -17.75 -2.45 29.62
CA VAL A 202 -18.24 -1.64 30.74
C VAL A 202 -18.93 -2.52 31.77
N MET A 203 -19.79 -3.44 31.35
CA MET A 203 -20.52 -4.33 32.27
C MET A 203 -19.60 -5.27 33.04
N ASN A 204 -18.47 -5.65 32.45
CA ASN A 204 -17.46 -6.45 33.13
C ASN A 204 -16.77 -5.71 34.28
N THR A 205 -16.94 -4.38 34.40
CA THR A 205 -16.33 -3.56 35.46
C THR A 205 -17.28 -3.21 36.61
N VAL A 206 -18.57 -3.49 36.48
CA VAL A 206 -19.57 -3.22 37.53
C VAL A 206 -19.93 -4.50 38.29
N PRO A 207 -20.24 -4.43 39.60
CA PRO A 207 -20.48 -5.63 40.42
C PRO A 207 -21.81 -6.34 40.09
N ASP A 208 -22.82 -5.62 39.62
CA ASP A 208 -24.18 -6.11 39.37
C ASP A 208 -24.69 -5.70 37.97
N PRO A 209 -24.06 -6.19 36.89
CA PRO A 209 -24.33 -5.74 35.53
C PRO A 209 -25.81 -5.93 35.11
N GLU A 210 -26.47 -6.98 35.55
CA GLU A 210 -27.88 -7.24 35.24
C GLU A 210 -28.86 -6.12 35.64
N ASN A 211 -28.46 -5.22 36.55
CA ASN A 211 -29.29 -4.11 37.04
C ASN A 211 -29.14 -2.82 36.23
N TYR A 212 -28.24 -2.77 35.24
CA TYR A 212 -27.99 -1.57 34.46
C TYR A 212 -28.53 -1.65 33.03
N TRP A 213 -29.13 -0.54 32.60
CA TRP A 213 -29.51 -0.34 31.20
C TRP A 213 -28.42 0.45 30.49
N GLN A 214 -27.87 -0.13 29.43
CA GLN A 214 -26.89 0.53 28.60
C GLN A 214 -27.59 1.26 27.47
N TYR A 215 -27.38 2.57 27.39
CA TYR A 215 -27.89 3.40 26.31
C TYR A 215 -26.74 3.93 25.48
N PHE A 216 -26.87 3.79 24.17
CA PHE A 216 -25.95 4.39 23.22
C PHE A 216 -26.39 5.83 22.93
N LEU A 217 -25.75 6.78 23.61
CA LEU A 217 -26.23 8.17 23.65
C LEU A 217 -25.79 9.02 22.45
N GLY A 218 -24.63 8.75 21.88
CA GLY A 218 -24.08 9.58 20.81
C GLY A 218 -22.81 9.01 20.20
N ILE A 219 -22.51 9.49 18.99
CA ILE A 219 -21.33 9.11 18.22
C ILE A 219 -20.65 10.38 17.75
N GLU A 220 -19.35 10.49 18.00
CA GLU A 220 -18.54 11.57 17.48
C GLU A 220 -17.76 11.11 16.24
N ASN A 221 -17.62 12.00 15.26
CA ASN A 221 -16.76 11.80 14.09
C ASN A 221 -17.07 10.58 13.20
N ALA A 222 -18.31 10.05 13.22
CA ALA A 222 -18.75 9.01 12.29
C ALA A 222 -19.43 9.61 11.04
N ARG A 223 -19.16 9.01 9.87
CA ARG A 223 -19.85 9.32 8.60
C ARG A 223 -20.07 8.03 7.81
N PHE A 224 -21.31 7.79 7.39
CA PHE A 224 -21.64 6.73 6.45
C PHE A 224 -21.41 7.23 5.02
N ARG A 225 -20.87 6.40 4.14
CA ARG A 225 -20.62 6.70 2.72
C ARG A 225 -21.09 5.54 1.88
#